data_AF-A0A930TS76-F1
#
_entry.id   AF-A0A930TS76-F1
#
_cell.length_a   1.000
_cell.length_b   1.000
_cell.length_c   1.000
_cell.angle_alpha   90.00
_cell.angle_beta   90.00
_cell.angle_gamma   90.00
#
_symmetry.space_group_name_H-M   'P 1'
#
loop_
_entity.id
_entity.type
_entity.pdbx_description
1 polymer ?
#
loop_
_entity_poly.entity_id
_entity_poly.type
_entity_poly.pdbx_seq_one_letter_code
_entity_poly.pdbx_strand_id
1 'polypeptide(L)'
;MILIQKIAAGFCLLIGLPIVLLGTVEALNPSTSAEDREGAIAAVVLFGAPPTALGGWLLWNVRHQNRTKQQPIEHAREQLFLKLLQEPEGTITVLRFASEAAIPLAEAQEFLDSKARQLNASFDTTDEGGIIYRFTM
;
A
#
# COMPACT_ATOMS: atom_id res chain seq x y z
N MET A 1 3.32 -11.76 -9.43
CA MET A 1 1.98 -12.29 -9.05
C MET A 1 0.97 -11.22 -8.61
N ILE A 2 1.35 -10.13 -7.94
CA ILE A 2 0.39 -9.08 -7.46
C ILE A 2 -0.37 -8.42 -8.62
N LEU A 3 0.27 -8.21 -9.78
CA LEU A 3 -0.39 -7.63 -10.96
C LEU A 3 -1.56 -8.50 -11.46
N ILE A 4 -1.37 -9.82 -11.50
CA ILE A 4 -2.40 -10.78 -11.92
C ILE A 4 -3.58 -10.76 -10.94
N GLN A 5 -3.32 -10.71 -9.63
CA GLN A 5 -4.38 -10.63 -8.62
C GLN A 5 -5.19 -9.33 -8.72
N LYS A 6 -4.55 -8.20 -9.04
CA LYS A 6 -5.25 -6.92 -9.27
C LYS A 6 -6.12 -6.97 -10.52
N ILE A 7 -5.62 -7.53 -11.62
CA ILE A 7 -6.37 -7.68 -12.88
C ILE A 7 -7.57 -8.62 -12.66
N ALA A 8 -7.35 -9.77 -12.00
CA ALA A 8 -8.40 -10.71 -11.68
C ALA A 8 -9.47 -10.10 -10.75
N ALA A 9 -9.06 -9.38 -9.71
CA ALA A 9 -9.99 -8.67 -8.83
C ALA A 9 -10.83 -7.63 -9.59
N GLY A 10 -10.19 -6.86 -10.48
CA GLY A 10 -10.89 -5.90 -11.33
C GLY A 10 -11.92 -6.56 -12.25
N PHE A 11 -11.53 -7.65 -12.92
CA PHE A 11 -12.42 -8.39 -13.82
C PHE A 11 -13.62 -8.99 -13.07
N CYS A 12 -13.39 -9.64 -11.92
CA CYS A 12 -14.45 -10.20 -11.09
C CYS A 12 -15.42 -9.14 -10.57
N LEU A 13 -14.92 -7.96 -10.16
CA LEU A 13 -15.77 -6.87 -9.68
C LEU A 13 -16.55 -6.20 -10.81
N LEU A 14 -15.96 -6.02 -11.99
CA LEU A 14 -16.65 -5.43 -13.14
C LEU A 14 -17.86 -6.24 -13.60
N ILE A 15 -17.80 -7.57 -13.47
CA ILE A 15 -18.91 -8.45 -13.84
C ILE A 15 -19.88 -8.66 -12.67
N GLY A 16 -19.35 -8.92 -11.47
CA GLY A 16 -20.17 -9.26 -10.31
C GLY A 16 -20.95 -8.07 -9.75
N LEU A 17 -20.33 -6.89 -9.66
CA LEU A 17 -20.91 -5.73 -9.00
C LEU A 17 -22.19 -5.21 -9.71
N PRO A 18 -22.24 -5.07 -11.05
CA PRO A 18 -23.46 -4.66 -11.73
C PRO A 18 -24.60 -5.67 -11.56
N ILE A 19 -24.30 -6.97 -11.61
CA ILE A 19 -25.31 -8.03 -11.44
C ILE A 19 -25.89 -7.99 -10.02
N VAL A 20 -25.04 -7.80 -9.01
CA VAL A 20 -25.49 -7.64 -7.62
C VAL A 20 -26.34 -6.37 -7.48
N LEU A 21 -25.90 -5.23 -8.01
CA LEU A 21 -26.62 -3.96 -7.88
C LEU A 21 -27.99 -4.00 -8.57
N LEU A 22 -28.05 -4.42 -9.83
CA LEU A 22 -29.31 -4.50 -10.56
C LEU A 22 -30.24 -5.56 -9.99
N GLY A 23 -29.71 -6.76 -9.70
CA GLY A 23 -30.51 -7.85 -9.17
C GLY A 23 -31.04 -7.58 -7.75
N THR A 24 -30.31 -6.84 -6.91
CA THR A 24 -30.81 -6.44 -5.57
C THR A 24 -31.88 -5.36 -5.65
N VAL A 25 -31.74 -4.38 -6.56
CA VAL A 25 -32.78 -3.37 -6.80
C VAL A 25 -34.08 -4.04 -7.25
N GLU A 26 -33.99 -4.97 -8.20
CA GLU A 26 -35.16 -5.68 -8.73
C GLU A 26 -35.77 -6.65 -7.73
N ALA A 27 -34.93 -7.32 -6.92
CA ALA A 27 -35.39 -8.20 -5.85
C ALA A 27 -36.11 -7.44 -4.72
N LEU A 28 -35.65 -6.23 -4.37
CA LEU A 28 -36.24 -5.43 -3.30
C LEU A 28 -37.41 -4.55 -3.77
N ASN A 29 -37.57 -4.36 -5.08
CA ASN A 29 -38.65 -3.55 -5.63
C ASN A 29 -40.01 -4.27 -5.49
N PRO A 30 -41.00 -3.67 -4.80
CA PRO A 30 -42.33 -4.27 -4.63
C PRO A 30 -43.18 -4.30 -5.90
N SER A 31 -42.80 -3.57 -6.96
CA SER A 31 -43.53 -3.55 -8.23
C SER A 31 -43.08 -4.61 -9.24
N THR A 32 -42.10 -5.44 -8.90
CA THR A 32 -41.54 -6.48 -9.79
C THR A 32 -42.41 -7.74 -9.77
N SER A 33 -42.59 -8.39 -10.94
CA SER A 33 -43.24 -9.71 -11.04
C SER A 33 -42.50 -10.77 -10.22
N ALA A 34 -43.22 -11.80 -9.77
CA ALA A 34 -42.61 -12.92 -9.03
C ALA A 34 -41.55 -13.67 -9.87
N GLU A 35 -41.80 -13.84 -11.17
CA GLU A 35 -40.89 -14.52 -12.11
C GLU A 35 -39.60 -13.71 -12.32
N ASP A 36 -39.73 -12.41 -12.58
CA ASP A 36 -38.58 -11.50 -12.74
C ASP A 36 -37.75 -11.38 -11.46
N ARG A 37 -38.42 -11.36 -10.30
CA ARG A 37 -37.77 -11.37 -8.99
C ARG A 37 -36.97 -12.65 -8.76
N GLU A 38 -37.53 -13.81 -9.09
CA GLU A 38 -36.84 -15.10 -8.95
C GLU A 38 -35.62 -15.17 -9.89
N GLY A 39 -35.76 -14.70 -11.12
CA GLY A 39 -34.66 -14.56 -12.08
C GLY A 39 -33.55 -13.63 -11.58
N ALA A 40 -33.92 -12.48 -11.02
CA ALA A 40 -32.97 -11.53 -10.43
C ALA A 40 -32.20 -12.14 -9.25
N ILE A 41 -32.89 -12.86 -8.35
CA ILE A 41 -32.25 -13.55 -7.22
C ILE A 41 -31.29 -14.64 -7.73
N ALA A 42 -31.70 -15.44 -8.71
CA ALA A 42 -30.85 -16.47 -9.31
C ALA A 42 -29.59 -15.85 -9.96
N ALA A 43 -29.74 -14.72 -10.65
CA ALA A 43 -28.62 -13.99 -11.25
C ALA A 43 -27.64 -13.49 -10.18
N VAL A 44 -28.13 -12.92 -9.07
CA VAL A 44 -27.29 -12.48 -7.95
C VAL A 44 -26.55 -13.66 -7.33
N VAL A 45 -27.23 -14.78 -7.05
CA VAL A 45 -26.62 -15.92 -6.35
C VAL A 45 -25.60 -16.67 -7.22
N LEU A 46 -25.91 -16.89 -8.49
CA LEU A 46 -25.06 -17.70 -9.38
C LEU A 46 -23.93 -16.89 -10.02
N PHE A 47 -24.20 -15.62 -10.38
CA PHE A 47 -23.28 -14.83 -11.20
C PHE A 47 -22.82 -13.52 -10.54
N GLY A 48 -23.53 -13.03 -9.52
CA GLY A 48 -23.16 -11.79 -8.83
C GLY A 48 -22.27 -12.02 -7.60
N ALA A 49 -22.76 -12.80 -6.65
CA ALA A 49 -22.17 -12.95 -5.33
C ALA A 49 -20.81 -13.69 -5.35
N PRO A 50 -20.64 -14.82 -6.06
CA PRO A 50 -19.35 -15.53 -6.10
C PRO A 50 -18.19 -14.67 -6.64
N PRO A 51 -18.30 -14.03 -7.82
CA PRO A 51 -17.20 -13.20 -8.33
C PRO A 51 -17.01 -11.93 -7.51
N THR A 52 -18.07 -11.32 -6.97
CA THR A 52 -17.94 -10.13 -6.11
C THR A 52 -17.20 -10.46 -4.81
N ALA A 53 -17.53 -11.57 -4.17
CA ALA A 53 -16.85 -12.04 -2.95
C ALA A 53 -15.38 -12.37 -3.22
N LEU A 54 -15.09 -13.09 -4.32
CA LEU A 54 -13.72 -13.41 -4.73
C LEU A 54 -12.91 -12.16 -5.08
N GLY A 55 -13.49 -11.21 -5.82
CA GLY A 55 -12.87 -9.94 -6.18
C GLY A 55 -12.55 -9.09 -4.93
N GLY A 56 -13.50 -9.00 -3.99
CA GLY A 56 -13.30 -8.33 -2.71
C GLY A 56 -12.20 -8.98 -1.86
N TRP A 57 -12.20 -10.31 -1.76
CA TRP A 57 -11.17 -11.07 -1.03
C TRP A 57 -9.78 -10.87 -1.64
N LEU A 58 -9.65 -10.91 -2.97
CA LEU A 58 -8.39 -10.68 -3.66
C LEU A 58 -7.85 -9.27 -3.41
N LEU A 59 -8.71 -8.25 -3.45
CA LEU A 59 -8.31 -6.88 -3.17
C LEU A 59 -7.82 -6.71 -1.72
N TRP A 60 -8.52 -7.32 -0.77
CA TRP A 60 -8.13 -7.35 0.63
C TRP A 60 -6.77 -8.01 0.83
N ASN A 61 -6.56 -9.19 0.22
CA ASN A 61 -5.31 -9.93 0.33
C ASN A 61 -4.13 -9.17 -0.29
N VAL A 62 -4.30 -8.54 -1.45
CA VAL A 62 -3.26 -7.69 -2.06
C VAL A 62 -2.89 -6.52 -1.14
N ARG A 63 -3.88 -5.87 -0.50
CA ARG A 63 -3.63 -4.76 0.43
C ARG A 63 -2.92 -5.24 1.69
N HIS A 64 -3.32 -6.38 2.24
CA HIS A 64 -2.69 -6.96 3.42
C HIS A 64 -1.24 -7.39 3.11
N GLN A 65 -1.02 -8.08 2.00
CA GLN A 65 0.30 -8.55 1.59
C GLN A 65 1.28 -7.41 1.29
N ASN A 66 0.81 -6.29 0.73
CA ASN A 66 1.63 -5.09 0.58
C ASN A 66 2.03 -4.51 1.93
N ARG A 67 1.11 -4.42 2.89
CA ARG A 67 1.42 -3.93 4.23
C ARG A 67 2.39 -4.83 4.97
N THR A 68 2.20 -6.15 4.94
CA THR A 68 3.10 -7.12 5.59
C THR A 68 4.51 -7.12 5.00
N LYS A 69 4.67 -6.81 3.71
CA LYS A 69 5.99 -6.72 3.08
C LYS A 69 6.67 -5.37 3.28
N GLN A 70 5.90 -4.28 3.33
CA GLN A 70 6.45 -2.93 3.47
C GLN A 70 6.75 -2.58 4.93
N GLN A 71 5.93 -3.02 5.89
CA GLN A 71 6.15 -2.76 7.31
C GLN A 71 7.54 -3.18 7.84
N PRO A 72 8.03 -4.41 7.62
CA PRO A 72 9.33 -4.81 8.14
C PRO A 72 10.49 -4.00 7.53
N ILE A 73 10.37 -3.59 6.26
CA ILE A 73 11.38 -2.79 5.58
C ILE A 73 11.41 -1.37 6.15
N GLU A 74 10.25 -0.74 6.30
CA GLU A 74 10.13 0.60 6.89
C GLU A 74 10.57 0.62 8.37
N HIS A 75 10.18 -0.40 9.16
CA HIS A 75 10.63 -0.53 10.53
C HIS A 75 12.14 -0.75 10.64
N ALA A 76 12.75 -1.54 9.75
CA ALA A 76 14.19 -1.73 9.74
C ALA A 76 14.95 -0.44 9.41
N ARG A 77 14.45 0.35 8.44
CA ARG A 77 14.99 1.68 8.08
C ARG A 77 14.90 2.65 9.25
N GLU A 78 13.75 2.69 9.93
CA GLU A 78 13.54 3.51 11.12
C GLU A 78 14.48 3.13 12.27
N GLN A 79 14.61 1.84 12.56
CA GLN A 79 15.50 1.34 13.60
C GLN A 79 16.96 1.67 13.31
N LEU A 80 17.39 1.52 12.05
CA LEU A 80 18.73 1.90 11.62
C LEU A 80 18.96 3.40 11.80
N PHE A 81 18.00 4.23 11.37
CA PHE A 81 18.08 5.68 11.55
C PHE A 81 18.25 6.05 13.03
N LEU A 82 17.43 5.50 13.92
CA LEU A 82 17.52 5.77 15.35
C LEU A 82 18.85 5.29 15.96
N LYS A 83 19.37 4.16 15.49
CA LYS A 83 20.68 3.64 15.92
C LYS A 83 21.81 4.61 15.52
N LEU A 84 21.81 5.07 14.27
CA LEU A 84 22.81 6.02 13.77
C LEU A 84 22.71 7.39 14.45
N LEU A 85 21.50 7.77 14.87
CA LEU A 85 21.23 9.01 15.58
C LEU A 85 21.80 9.02 17.01
N GLN A 86 21.93 7.85 17.64
CA GLN A 86 22.52 7.68 18.99
C GLN A 86 24.04 7.67 18.98
N GLU A 87 24.68 7.69 17.81
CA GLU A 87 26.13 7.76 17.74
C GLU A 87 26.67 9.13 18.15
N PRO A 88 27.90 9.21 18.70
CA PRO A 88 28.41 10.38 19.41
C PRO A 88 28.38 11.71 18.63
N GLU A 89 28.32 11.62 17.30
CA GLU A 89 28.42 12.77 16.39
C GLU A 89 27.05 13.24 15.85
N GLY A 90 25.95 12.51 16.09
CA GLY A 90 24.59 12.88 15.62
C GLY A 90 24.50 13.13 14.10
N THR A 91 25.46 12.60 13.34
CA THR A 91 25.73 12.96 11.96
C THR A 91 25.55 11.74 11.07
N ILE A 92 24.64 11.84 10.10
CA ILE A 92 24.28 10.74 9.20
C ILE A 92 24.52 11.19 7.76
N THR A 93 25.40 10.48 7.04
CA THR A 93 25.62 10.71 5.61
C THR A 93 24.70 9.83 4.77
N VAL A 94 24.30 10.32 3.60
CA VAL A 94 23.45 9.54 2.66
C VAL A 94 24.13 8.23 2.29
N LEU A 95 25.44 8.26 2.02
CA LEU A 95 26.21 7.08 1.64
C LEU A 95 26.23 6.02 2.75
N ARG A 96 26.46 6.45 4.00
CA ARG A 96 26.46 5.54 5.14
C ARG A 96 25.09 4.90 5.34
N PHE A 97 24.02 5.69 5.31
CA PHE A 97 22.66 5.18 5.46
C PHE A 97 22.31 4.21 4.32
N ALA A 98 22.62 4.56 3.07
CA ALA A 98 22.39 3.71 1.90
C ALA A 98 23.14 2.38 2.01
N SER A 99 24.41 2.41 2.43
CA SER A 99 25.23 1.23 2.61
C SER A 99 24.73 0.32 3.73
N GLU A 100 24.35 0.88 4.88
CA GLU A 100 23.88 0.09 6.03
C GLU A 100 22.44 -0.44 5.84
N ALA A 101 21.56 0.32 5.17
CA ALA A 101 20.20 -0.11 4.83
C ALA A 101 20.14 -0.99 3.57
N ALA A 102 21.24 -1.12 2.83
CA ALA A 102 21.32 -1.80 1.54
C ALA A 102 20.26 -1.31 0.53
N ILE A 103 20.10 0.02 0.43
CA ILE A 103 19.14 0.68 -0.48
C ILE A 103 19.85 1.63 -1.45
N PRO A 104 19.23 1.98 -2.60
CA PRO A 104 19.78 2.96 -3.51
C PRO A 104 20.03 4.32 -2.84
N LEU A 105 21.07 5.02 -3.31
CA LEU A 105 21.46 6.34 -2.78
C LEU A 105 20.30 7.36 -2.83
N ALA A 106 19.49 7.31 -3.89
CA ALA A 106 18.31 8.17 -4.06
C ALA A 106 17.21 7.90 -3.01
N GLU A 107 16.92 6.63 -2.70
CA GLU A 107 15.95 6.27 -1.65
C GLU A 107 16.46 6.67 -0.26
N ALA A 108 17.76 6.52 -0.01
CA ALA A 108 18.39 6.96 1.23
C ALA A 108 18.28 8.47 1.43
N GLN A 109 18.53 9.24 0.37
CA GLN A 109 18.42 10.70 0.40
C GLN A 109 16.97 11.14 0.66
N GLU A 110 15.99 10.56 -0.04
CA GLU A 110 14.58 10.89 0.15
C GLU A 110 14.11 10.58 1.58
N PHE A 111 14.54 9.46 2.15
CA PHE A 111 14.25 9.09 3.53
C PHE A 111 14.83 10.10 4.51
N LEU A 112 16.12 10.44 4.38
CA LEU A 112 16.81 11.39 5.27
C LEU A 112 16.26 12.81 5.12
N ASP A 113 15.92 13.26 3.91
CA ASP A 113 15.22 14.53 3.67
C ASP A 113 13.88 14.59 4.40
N SER A 114 13.12 13.48 4.42
CA SER A 114 11.86 13.42 5.15
C SER A 114 12.08 13.56 6.67
N LYS A 115 13.12 12.90 7.21
CA LYS A 115 13.47 12.93 8.64
C LYS A 115 14.04 14.28 9.04
N ALA A 116 14.84 14.90 8.18
CA ALA A 116 15.38 16.24 8.38
C ALA A 116 14.26 17.28 8.51
N ARG A 117 13.22 17.19 7.66
CA ARG A 117 12.02 18.05 7.78
C ARG A 117 11.23 17.79 9.06
N GLN A 118 11.15 16.54 9.53
CA GLN A 118 10.40 16.20 10.75
C GLN A 118 11.13 16.63 12.03
N LEU A 119 12.47 16.56 12.03
CA LEU A 119 13.31 16.81 13.22
C LEU A 119 14.06 18.14 13.16
N ASN A 120 13.78 18.98 12.17
CA ASN A 120 14.49 20.24 11.89
C ASN A 120 16.03 20.06 11.85
N ALA A 121 16.48 19.01 11.16
CA ALA A 121 17.90 18.75 10.99
C ALA A 121 18.54 19.76 10.03
N SER A 122 19.80 20.10 10.29
CA SER A 122 20.61 20.87 9.35
C SER A 122 21.24 19.94 8.32
N PHE A 123 21.32 20.38 7.07
CA PHE A 123 22.06 19.68 6.03
C PHE A 123 23.32 20.46 5.69
N ASP A 124 24.42 19.75 5.47
CA ASP A 124 25.68 20.28 5.01
C ASP A 124 26.18 19.46 3.83
N THR A 125 26.93 20.10 2.94
CA THR A 125 27.54 19.44 1.78
C THR A 125 29.03 19.26 2.03
N THR A 126 29.52 18.04 1.90
CA THR A 126 30.96 17.78 2.00
C THR A 126 31.70 18.35 0.80
N ASP A 127 33.00 18.60 0.98
CA ASP A 127 33.91 19.00 -0.10
C ASP A 127 34.00 17.96 -1.24
N GLU A 128 33.57 16.73 -0.98
CA GLU A 128 33.47 15.62 -1.95
C GLU A 128 32.09 15.56 -2.65
N GLY A 129 31.19 16.50 -2.37
CA GLY A 129 29.84 16.56 -2.94
C GLY A 129 28.82 15.62 -2.26
N GLY A 130 29.14 15.07 -1.10
CA GLY A 130 28.24 14.23 -0.30
C GLY A 130 27.31 15.07 0.57
N ILE A 131 26.08 14.60 0.81
CA ILE A 131 25.13 15.26 1.73
C ILE A 131 25.27 14.65 3.13
N ILE A 132 25.46 15.53 4.11
CA ILE A 132 25.50 15.21 5.55
C ILE A 132 24.26 15.79 6.22
N TYR A 133 23.53 14.97 6.96
CA TYR A 133 22.47 15.43 7.85
C TYR A 133 22.97 15.45 9.28
N ARG A 134 22.86 16.62 9.91
CA ARG A 134 23.16 16.83 11.32
C ARG A 134 21.86 17.05 12.07
N PHE A 135 21.55 16.11 12.95
CA PHE A 135 20.36 16.18 13.79
C PHE A 135 20.77 16.74 15.15
N THR A 136 20.49 18.02 15.38
CA THR A 136 20.61 18.63 16.71
C THR A 136 19.53 18.04 17.62
N MET A 137 19.95 17.24 18.62
CA MET A 137 19.10 16.85 19.75
C MET A 137 19.13 17.91 20.85
#